data_AF-A0A2G5RPY6-F1
#
_entry.id   AF-A0A2G5RPY6-F1
#
_cell.length_a   1.000
_cell.length_b   1.000
_cell.length_c   1.000
_cell.angle_alpha   90.00
_cell.angle_beta   90.00
_cell.angle_gamma   90.00
#
_symmetry.space_group_name_H-M   'P 1'
#
loop_
_entity.id
_entity.type
_entity.pdbx_description
1 polymer ?
#
loop_
_entity_poly.entity_id
_entity_poly.type
_entity_poly.pdbx_seq_one_letter_code
_entity_poly.pdbx_strand_id
1 'polypeptide(L)'
;MIDVKDVSYQYGEKQVLQRISFTVHEGEFFGILGPNGSGKTTLMKLLSRELSLQQGDIFVAGQHIEVYKPKEYAQLIATLPQHTDVSFGYTVKEMVELGRYPYQSTLFPKWTKEDEQVVSDSLYAVTLAHKQHVLLEQLSGGERQRAALARALVQQPRVLLLDEPTNHMDVAQQFKLLNLLKQSKLTVIAIFHDINIASLYCDRLLFLRDGKVVACGTPRQLLNESMIESVFDTCMKRHEHPVLPKPLVTFVPFLEQSIDDVLWHVTQHENMVVIETMKPFKVLSSALVGGGMRWATTFVNRHVSLDYRCDDAEQEMIEFLRQQGFDEQWTVGMMTAVDIRDVVFTSAYEPVRFFVAVTAGVGNAVDSANAWRRADAIASPGTINTFVFIDGHLSEAAFVQALMTVTEAKTKALYDKQVVDTQTHTIATGTSTDCTVIAASQQGTYYEYAGTITAIGKQLARFVYEATKTAIDRYNERKGENR
;
A
#
# COMPACT_ATOMS: atom_id res chain seq x y z
N MET A 1 -11.44 -7.90 28.83
CA MET A 1 -11.57 -9.36 28.94
C MET A 1 -10.32 -9.97 29.54
N ILE A 2 -9.12 -9.69 29.02
CA ILE A 2 -7.83 -10.04 29.64
C ILE A 2 -7.14 -8.76 30.13
N ASP A 3 -6.53 -8.84 31.31
CA ASP A 3 -5.77 -7.75 31.93
C ASP A 3 -4.47 -8.33 32.51
N VAL A 4 -3.33 -7.88 31.98
CA VAL A 4 -1.97 -8.31 32.34
C VAL A 4 -1.31 -7.16 33.08
N LYS A 5 -0.80 -7.40 34.29
CA LYS A 5 -0.24 -6.37 35.18
C LYS A 5 1.15 -6.72 35.66
N ASP A 6 2.13 -5.90 35.27
CA ASP A 6 3.53 -5.95 35.70
C ASP A 6 4.16 -7.35 35.60
N VAL A 7 3.73 -8.14 34.60
CA VAL A 7 4.15 -9.53 34.47
C VAL A 7 5.62 -9.62 34.09
N SER A 8 6.37 -10.39 34.88
CA SER A 8 7.80 -10.66 34.64
C SER A 8 8.05 -12.16 34.66
N TYR A 9 8.99 -12.60 33.84
CA TYR A 9 9.31 -14.02 33.71
C TYR A 9 10.78 -14.25 33.36
N GLN A 10 11.39 -15.25 33.97
CA GLN A 10 12.77 -15.68 33.73
C GLN A 10 12.88 -17.19 33.54
N TYR A 11 13.80 -17.60 32.65
CA TYR A 11 14.27 -18.98 32.53
C TYR A 11 15.64 -19.09 33.19
N GLY A 12 15.70 -19.75 34.35
CA GLY A 12 16.92 -19.74 35.17
C GLY A 12 17.29 -18.29 35.52
N GLU A 13 18.48 -17.86 35.10
CA GLU A 13 18.98 -16.49 35.31
C GLU A 13 18.60 -15.52 34.18
N LYS A 14 18.11 -16.02 33.03
CA LYS A 14 17.78 -15.17 31.88
C LYS A 14 16.39 -14.57 32.03
N GLN A 15 16.33 -13.26 32.29
CA GLN A 15 15.08 -12.51 32.29
C GLN A 15 14.55 -12.32 30.86
N VAL A 16 13.35 -12.82 30.58
CA VAL A 16 12.74 -12.79 29.24
C VAL A 16 11.60 -11.78 29.15
N LEU A 17 10.83 -11.58 30.22
CA LEU A 17 9.79 -10.57 30.30
C LEU A 17 10.02 -9.67 31.53
N GLN A 18 9.82 -8.37 31.34
CA GLN A 18 10.08 -7.34 32.32
C GLN A 18 8.87 -6.40 32.44
N ARG A 19 8.06 -6.60 33.48
CA ARG A 19 6.93 -5.74 33.86
C ARG A 19 5.98 -5.43 32.70
N ILE A 20 5.54 -6.48 32.02
CA ILE A 20 4.60 -6.38 30.91
C ILE A 20 3.21 -6.03 31.45
N SER A 21 2.63 -4.95 30.93
CA SER A 21 1.26 -4.52 31.27
C SER A 21 0.48 -4.15 30.01
N PHE A 22 -0.71 -4.74 29.83
CA PHE A 22 -1.64 -4.42 28.75
C PHE A 22 -3.03 -5.05 28.99
N THR A 23 -4.02 -4.60 28.23
CA THR A 23 -5.40 -5.11 28.29
C THR A 23 -5.92 -5.49 26.91
N VAL A 24 -6.68 -6.59 26.87
CA VAL A 24 -7.43 -7.05 25.68
C VAL A 24 -8.93 -7.04 25.97
N HIS A 25 -9.68 -6.33 25.14
CA HIS A 25 -11.13 -6.18 25.20
C HIS A 25 -11.84 -7.38 24.58
N GLU A 26 -13.11 -7.58 24.95
CA GLU A 26 -13.90 -8.69 24.40
C GLU A 26 -14.20 -8.45 22.91
N GLY A 27 -14.02 -9.48 22.08
CA GLY A 27 -14.18 -9.41 20.62
C GLY A 27 -13.07 -8.64 19.90
N GLU A 28 -11.99 -8.27 20.60
CA GLU A 28 -10.84 -7.58 20.03
C GLU A 28 -9.92 -8.56 19.30
N PHE A 29 -9.47 -8.20 18.10
CA PHE A 29 -8.35 -8.86 17.44
C PHE A 29 -7.05 -8.13 17.82
N PHE A 30 -6.33 -8.67 18.80
CA PHE A 30 -5.13 -8.08 19.39
C PHE A 30 -3.86 -8.74 18.84
N GLY A 31 -3.02 -7.95 18.17
CA GLY A 31 -1.77 -8.44 17.60
C GLY A 31 -0.57 -8.18 18.50
N ILE A 32 0.36 -9.13 18.57
CA ILE A 32 1.66 -8.97 19.22
C ILE A 32 2.74 -9.02 18.14
N LEU A 33 3.56 -7.97 18.10
CA LEU A 33 4.62 -7.77 17.12
C LEU A 33 5.94 -7.46 17.84
N GLY A 34 7.06 -7.77 17.19
CA GLY A 34 8.39 -7.49 17.71
C GLY A 34 9.44 -8.45 17.14
N PRO A 35 10.74 -8.14 17.29
CA PRO A 35 11.81 -8.99 16.78
C PRO A 35 11.85 -10.37 17.44
N ASN A 36 12.60 -11.28 16.84
CA ASN A 36 12.86 -12.60 17.43
C ASN A 36 13.54 -12.45 18.79
N GLY A 37 13.14 -13.28 19.76
CA GLY A 37 13.68 -13.23 21.11
C GLY A 37 13.06 -12.15 22.01
N SER A 38 12.09 -11.36 21.56
CA SER A 38 11.46 -10.31 22.38
C SER A 38 10.51 -10.80 23.48
N GLY A 39 10.26 -12.11 23.57
CA GLY A 39 9.42 -12.73 24.61
C GLY A 39 7.97 -13.01 24.21
N LYS A 40 7.57 -12.80 22.95
CA LYS A 40 6.20 -13.01 22.45
C LYS A 40 5.64 -14.40 22.80
N THR A 41 6.36 -15.47 22.43
CA THR A 41 5.97 -16.85 22.73
C THR A 41 5.93 -17.13 24.23
N THR A 42 6.84 -16.57 25.02
CA THR A 42 6.80 -16.70 26.50
C THR A 42 5.55 -16.05 27.08
N LEU A 43 5.16 -14.88 26.60
CA LEU A 43 3.92 -14.22 26.98
C LEU A 43 2.69 -15.07 26.61
N MET A 44 2.68 -15.66 25.41
CA MET A 44 1.61 -16.58 25.00
C MET A 44 1.54 -17.81 25.88
N LYS A 45 2.67 -18.39 26.27
CA LYS A 45 2.72 -19.56 27.17
C LYS A 45 2.24 -19.25 28.59
N LEU A 46 2.42 -18.03 29.08
CA LEU A 46 1.82 -17.58 30.33
C LEU A 46 0.31 -17.44 30.21
N LEU A 47 -0.18 -16.87 29.10
CA LEU A 47 -1.60 -16.77 28.80
C LEU A 47 -2.26 -18.13 28.54
N SER A 48 -1.54 -19.13 28.02
CA SER A 48 -2.07 -20.49 27.84
C SER A 48 -1.95 -21.37 29.09
N ARG A 49 -1.32 -20.88 30.16
CA ARG A 49 -0.94 -21.63 31.38
C ARG A 49 0.01 -22.81 31.14
N GLU A 50 0.73 -22.83 30.01
CA GLU A 50 1.86 -23.73 29.82
C GLU A 50 3.03 -23.40 30.76
N LEU A 51 3.13 -22.12 31.16
CA LEU A 51 4.06 -21.64 32.17
C LEU A 51 3.27 -21.06 33.35
N SER A 52 3.76 -21.32 34.57
CA SER A 52 3.22 -20.70 35.78
C SER A 52 3.73 -19.27 35.93
N LEU A 53 2.87 -18.39 36.43
CA LEU A 53 3.21 -17.01 36.68
C LEU A 53 4.27 -16.92 37.78
N GLN A 54 5.29 -16.09 37.59
CA GLN A 54 6.35 -15.88 38.60
C GLN A 54 6.17 -14.55 39.33
N GLN A 55 5.84 -13.49 38.61
CA GLN A 55 5.61 -12.14 39.14
C GLN A 55 4.54 -11.42 38.30
N GLY A 56 3.82 -10.50 38.96
CA GLY A 56 2.69 -9.78 38.38
C GLY A 56 1.39 -10.58 38.47
N ASP A 57 0.35 -10.08 37.80
CA ASP A 57 -0.99 -10.68 37.82
C ASP A 57 -1.56 -10.78 36.40
N ILE A 58 -2.31 -11.86 36.14
CA ILE A 58 -3.09 -12.01 34.91
C ILE A 58 -4.53 -12.29 35.29
N PHE A 59 -5.45 -11.47 34.78
CA PHE A 59 -6.88 -11.65 34.94
C PHE A 59 -7.51 -12.02 33.60
N VAL A 60 -8.36 -13.04 33.59
CA VAL A 60 -9.15 -13.48 32.44
C VAL A 60 -10.60 -13.46 32.85
N ALA A 61 -11.47 -12.82 32.06
CA ALA A 61 -12.90 -12.66 32.34
C ALA A 61 -13.21 -12.14 33.76
N GLY A 62 -12.33 -11.30 34.32
CA GLY A 62 -12.49 -10.66 35.63
C GLY A 62 -11.98 -11.46 36.83
N GLN A 63 -11.45 -12.68 36.64
CA GLN A 63 -10.86 -13.48 37.72
C GLN A 63 -9.37 -13.73 37.46
N HIS A 64 -8.61 -13.90 38.54
CA HIS A 64 -7.19 -14.22 38.45
C HIS A 64 -6.99 -15.59 37.78
N ILE A 65 -6.01 -15.69 36.89
CA ILE A 65 -5.76 -16.86 36.01
C ILE A 65 -5.62 -18.18 36.77
N GLU A 66 -5.07 -18.15 37.99
CA GLU A 66 -4.82 -19.33 38.81
C GLU A 66 -6.07 -19.85 39.54
N VAL A 67 -7.15 -19.08 39.60
CA VAL A 67 -8.41 -19.48 40.27
C VAL A 67 -9.16 -20.54 39.46
N TYR A 68 -9.04 -20.51 38.13
CA TYR A 68 -9.72 -21.43 37.25
C TYR A 68 -9.20 -22.86 37.37
N LYS A 69 -10.10 -23.85 37.44
CA LYS A 69 -9.72 -25.25 37.27
C LYS A 69 -9.27 -25.50 35.82
N PRO A 70 -8.41 -26.50 35.55
CA PRO A 70 -7.93 -26.77 34.20
C PRO A 70 -9.03 -26.95 33.14
N LYS A 71 -10.12 -27.65 33.48
CA LYS A 71 -11.27 -27.82 32.57
C LYS A 71 -12.06 -26.54 32.31
N GLU A 72 -12.15 -25.65 33.30
CA GLU A 72 -12.82 -24.35 33.17
C GLU A 72 -11.94 -23.34 32.40
N TYR A 73 -10.62 -23.54 32.40
CA TYR A 73 -9.67 -22.68 31.70
C TYR A 73 -9.47 -23.03 30.22
N ALA A 74 -9.35 -24.31 29.88
CA ALA A 74 -9.87 -24.79 28.57
C ALA A 74 -11.39 -24.46 28.55
N GLN A 75 -12.21 -24.55 27.52
CA GLN A 75 -13.50 -23.78 27.45
C GLN A 75 -13.35 -22.25 27.43
N LEU A 76 -12.54 -21.61 28.28
CA LEU A 76 -12.31 -20.15 28.21
C LEU A 76 -11.28 -19.78 27.14
N ILE A 77 -10.13 -20.48 27.13
CA ILE A 77 -8.98 -20.18 26.28
C ILE A 77 -8.62 -21.42 25.46
N ALA A 78 -8.50 -21.24 24.15
CA ALA A 78 -7.92 -22.25 23.26
C ALA A 78 -6.65 -21.68 22.61
N THR A 79 -5.67 -22.54 22.36
CA THR A 79 -4.38 -22.15 21.78
C THR A 79 -4.12 -22.92 20.49
N LEU A 80 -3.74 -22.21 19.44
CA LEU A 80 -3.12 -22.75 18.25
C LEU A 80 -1.60 -22.52 18.37
N PRO A 81 -0.82 -23.56 18.71
CA PRO A 81 0.63 -23.43 18.83
C PRO A 81 1.29 -23.32 17.44
N GLN A 82 2.49 -22.72 17.42
CA GLN A 82 3.32 -22.55 16.22
C GLN A 82 3.66 -23.89 15.54
N HIS A 83 3.90 -24.94 16.35
CA HIS A 83 4.13 -26.30 15.88
C HIS A 83 3.09 -27.23 16.48
N THR A 84 2.45 -28.02 15.62
CA THR A 84 1.60 -29.13 16.05
C THR A 84 2.36 -30.42 15.78
N ASP A 85 2.92 -31.03 16.82
CA ASP A 85 3.48 -32.37 16.69
C ASP A 85 2.34 -33.33 16.34
N VAL A 86 2.39 -33.88 15.14
CA VAL A 86 1.33 -34.76 14.64
C VAL A 86 1.51 -36.11 15.32
N SER A 87 0.53 -36.50 16.14
CA SER A 87 0.45 -37.87 16.64
C SER A 87 0.09 -38.81 15.49
N PHE A 88 0.89 -39.86 15.28
CA PHE A 88 0.66 -40.86 14.24
C PHE A 88 -0.71 -41.55 14.42
N GLY A 89 -1.41 -41.78 13.31
CA GLY A 89 -2.60 -42.65 13.28
C GLY A 89 -3.97 -41.97 13.46
N TYR A 90 -4.04 -40.66 13.70
CA TYR A 90 -5.34 -39.94 13.77
C TYR A 90 -5.82 -39.46 12.39
N THR A 91 -7.12 -39.54 12.17
CA THR A 91 -7.83 -38.81 11.12
C THR A 91 -8.03 -37.34 11.49
N VAL A 92 -8.33 -36.50 10.50
CA VAL A 92 -8.67 -35.08 10.72
C VAL A 92 -9.83 -34.93 11.71
N LYS A 93 -10.89 -35.73 11.56
CA LYS A 93 -12.06 -35.66 12.44
C LYS A 93 -11.68 -35.98 13.88
N GLU A 94 -11.01 -37.10 14.12
CA GLU A 94 -10.61 -37.54 15.46
C GLU A 94 -9.71 -36.49 16.14
N MET A 95 -8.82 -35.85 15.38
CA MET A 95 -7.98 -34.76 15.88
C MET A 95 -8.80 -33.55 16.33
N VAL A 96 -9.82 -33.18 15.56
CA VAL A 96 -10.73 -32.09 15.92
C VAL A 96 -11.57 -32.48 17.13
N GLU A 97 -12.10 -33.70 17.19
CA GLU A 97 -12.91 -34.21 18.31
C GLU A 97 -12.20 -34.07 19.68
N LEU A 98 -10.87 -34.16 19.72
CA LEU A 98 -10.07 -33.93 20.94
C LEU A 98 -10.30 -32.54 21.57
N GLY A 99 -10.67 -31.52 20.78
CA GLY A 99 -10.99 -30.19 21.28
C GLY A 99 -12.25 -30.15 22.16
N ARG A 100 -13.10 -31.18 22.13
CA ARG A 100 -14.28 -31.32 23.01
C ARG A 100 -13.96 -31.91 24.38
N TYR A 101 -12.72 -32.33 24.64
CA TYR A 101 -12.30 -32.90 25.93
C TYR A 101 -12.72 -32.07 27.16
N PRO A 102 -12.66 -30.72 27.16
CA PRO A 102 -13.10 -29.92 28.30
C PRO A 102 -14.59 -30.03 28.64
N TYR A 103 -15.43 -30.48 27.70
CA TYR A 103 -16.88 -30.65 27.88
C TYR A 103 -17.25 -32.09 28.28
N GLN A 104 -16.32 -33.05 28.17
CA GLN A 104 -16.58 -34.43 28.50
C GLN A 104 -16.58 -34.67 30.02
N SER A 105 -17.56 -35.46 30.48
CA SER A 105 -17.63 -35.88 31.87
C SER A 105 -16.49 -36.84 32.22
N THR A 106 -15.89 -36.70 33.40
CA THR A 106 -14.72 -37.50 33.81
C THR A 106 -15.09 -38.95 34.15
N LEU A 107 -16.33 -39.21 34.58
CA LEU A 107 -16.78 -40.52 35.04
C LEU A 107 -17.48 -41.33 33.93
N PHE A 108 -18.20 -40.65 33.03
CA PHE A 108 -18.95 -41.27 31.93
C PHE A 108 -18.90 -40.37 30.70
N PRO A 109 -17.78 -40.33 29.96
CA PRO A 109 -17.69 -39.54 28.74
C PRO A 109 -18.72 -40.06 27.74
N LYS A 110 -19.65 -39.20 27.33
CA LYS A 110 -20.67 -39.51 26.33
C LYS A 110 -20.57 -38.49 25.21
N TRP A 111 -20.36 -38.98 24.00
CA TRP A 111 -20.41 -38.15 22.80
C TRP A 111 -21.85 -37.69 22.55
N THR A 112 -22.09 -36.38 22.47
CA THR A 112 -23.42 -35.83 22.27
C THR A 112 -23.66 -35.41 20.82
N LYS A 113 -24.93 -35.20 20.45
CA LYS A 113 -25.28 -34.63 19.13
C LYS A 113 -24.73 -33.22 18.95
N GLU A 114 -24.62 -32.47 20.05
CA GLU A 114 -24.03 -31.14 20.04
C GLU A 114 -22.53 -31.20 19.74
N ASP A 115 -21.79 -32.14 20.35
CA ASP A 115 -20.37 -32.34 20.05
C ASP A 115 -20.13 -32.67 18.58
N GLU A 116 -20.93 -33.59 18.02
CA GLU A 116 -20.89 -33.95 16.60
C GLU A 116 -21.17 -32.75 15.69
N GLN A 117 -22.17 -31.93 16.04
CA GLN A 117 -22.53 -30.74 15.27
C GLN A 117 -21.41 -29.69 15.30
N VAL A 118 -20.85 -29.39 16.47
CA VAL A 118 -19.77 -28.40 16.60
C VAL A 118 -18.51 -28.87 15.87
N VAL A 119 -18.18 -30.16 15.90
CA VAL A 119 -17.09 -30.75 15.11
C VAL A 119 -17.32 -30.56 13.62
N SER A 120 -18.51 -30.90 13.13
CA SER A 120 -18.90 -30.73 11.74
C SER A 120 -18.77 -29.26 11.31
N ASP A 121 -19.36 -28.33 12.07
CA ASP A 121 -19.34 -26.89 11.79
C ASP A 121 -17.91 -26.34 11.76
N SER A 122 -17.07 -26.78 12.70
CA SER A 122 -15.66 -26.38 12.76
C SER A 122 -14.87 -26.88 11.54
N LEU A 123 -15.11 -28.12 11.11
CA LEU A 123 -14.50 -28.69 9.90
C LEU A 123 -14.96 -27.97 8.62
N TYR A 124 -16.23 -27.57 8.55
CA TYR A 124 -16.74 -26.75 7.46
C TYR A 124 -16.10 -25.37 7.43
N ALA A 125 -16.02 -24.70 8.59
CA ALA A 125 -15.45 -23.37 8.71
C ALA A 125 -14.01 -23.31 8.19
N VAL A 126 -13.20 -24.34 8.48
CA VAL A 126 -11.80 -24.41 8.01
C VAL A 126 -11.64 -25.12 6.65
N THR A 127 -12.74 -25.40 5.94
CA THR A 127 -12.73 -26.07 4.63
C THR A 127 -12.05 -27.45 4.63
N LEU A 128 -12.26 -28.25 5.68
CA LEU A 128 -11.71 -29.60 5.82
C LEU A 128 -12.77 -30.72 5.93
N ALA A 129 -14.07 -30.39 5.85
CA ALA A 129 -15.14 -31.39 5.91
C ALA A 129 -14.95 -32.56 4.91
N HIS A 130 -14.51 -32.26 3.68
CA HIS A 130 -14.24 -33.26 2.64
C HIS A 130 -13.02 -34.16 2.92
N LYS A 131 -12.16 -33.80 3.88
CA LYS A 131 -10.98 -34.55 4.31
C LYS A 131 -11.10 -35.13 5.72
N GLN A 132 -12.30 -35.13 6.30
CA GLN A 132 -12.48 -35.52 7.70
C GLN A 132 -11.95 -36.94 8.05
N HIS A 133 -11.96 -37.87 7.09
CA HIS A 133 -11.46 -39.25 7.26
C HIS A 133 -10.02 -39.47 6.78
N VAL A 134 -9.34 -38.42 6.32
CA VAL A 134 -7.94 -38.48 5.86
C VAL A 134 -7.02 -38.50 7.08
N LEU A 135 -5.92 -39.25 7.02
CA LEU A 135 -4.92 -39.26 8.08
C LEU A 135 -4.15 -37.94 8.12
N LEU A 136 -3.83 -37.43 9.32
CA LEU A 136 -3.13 -36.16 9.48
C LEU A 136 -1.77 -36.09 8.77
N GLU A 137 -1.08 -37.22 8.64
CA GLU A 137 0.22 -37.32 7.94
C GLU A 137 0.11 -37.13 6.42
N GLN A 138 -1.08 -37.34 5.86
CA GLN A 138 -1.36 -37.16 4.43
C GLN A 138 -1.74 -35.70 4.10
N LEU A 139 -1.89 -34.85 5.13
CA LEU A 139 -2.21 -33.43 4.96
C LEU A 139 -0.95 -32.60 4.68
N SER A 140 -1.10 -31.61 3.80
CA SER A 140 -0.11 -30.53 3.67
C SER A 140 0.08 -29.75 4.98
N GLY A 141 1.16 -28.96 5.10
CA GLY A 141 1.41 -28.12 6.28
C GLY A 141 0.24 -27.19 6.61
N GLY A 142 -0.26 -26.44 5.62
CA GLY A 142 -1.40 -25.56 5.80
C GLY A 142 -2.71 -26.28 6.14
N GLU A 143 -2.93 -27.50 5.64
CA GLU A 143 -4.08 -28.32 6.03
C GLU A 143 -3.99 -28.80 7.48
N ARG A 144 -2.80 -29.22 7.93
CA ARG A 144 -2.56 -29.58 9.34
C ARG A 144 -2.83 -28.41 10.27
N GLN A 145 -2.42 -27.20 9.89
CA GLN A 145 -2.70 -26.00 10.66
C GLN A 145 -4.21 -25.67 10.70
N ARG A 146 -4.93 -25.84 9.59
CA ARG A 146 -6.40 -25.70 9.58
C ARG A 146 -7.09 -26.75 10.45
N ALA A 147 -6.60 -27.99 10.47
CA ALA A 147 -7.11 -29.02 11.37
C ALA A 147 -6.88 -28.64 12.85
N ALA A 148 -5.68 -28.14 13.17
CA ALA A 148 -5.35 -27.66 14.51
C ALA A 148 -6.20 -26.45 14.93
N LEU A 149 -6.51 -25.56 13.99
CA LEU A 149 -7.45 -24.47 14.24
C LEU A 149 -8.87 -24.99 14.47
N ALA A 150 -9.37 -25.93 13.66
CA ALA A 150 -10.68 -26.52 13.89
C ALA A 150 -10.76 -27.16 15.28
N ARG A 151 -9.71 -27.85 15.74
CA ARG A 151 -9.60 -28.36 17.11
C ARG A 151 -9.67 -27.24 18.16
N ALA A 152 -9.09 -26.07 17.91
CA ALA A 152 -9.19 -24.94 18.82
C ALA A 152 -10.59 -24.29 18.80
N LEU A 153 -11.23 -24.19 17.62
CA LEU A 153 -12.57 -23.60 17.45
C LEU A 153 -13.68 -24.49 18.02
N VAL A 154 -13.54 -25.81 17.91
CA VAL A 154 -14.54 -26.77 18.44
C VAL A 154 -14.65 -26.71 19.97
N GLN A 155 -13.59 -26.21 20.62
CA GLN A 155 -13.56 -25.94 22.05
C GLN A 155 -14.48 -24.76 22.43
N GLN A 156 -15.03 -24.03 21.45
CA GLN A 156 -15.87 -22.85 21.63
C GLN A 156 -15.27 -21.84 22.64
N PRO A 157 -14.00 -21.45 22.46
CA PRO A 157 -13.31 -20.61 23.42
C PRO A 157 -13.88 -19.19 23.41
N ARG A 158 -13.74 -18.46 24.53
CA ARG A 158 -13.96 -17.02 24.53
C ARG A 158 -12.72 -16.24 24.06
N VAL A 159 -11.52 -16.79 24.25
CA VAL A 159 -10.26 -16.26 23.72
C VAL A 159 -9.53 -17.31 22.91
N LEU A 160 -9.12 -16.93 21.70
CA LEU A 160 -8.25 -17.73 20.86
C LEU A 160 -6.84 -17.14 20.86
N LEU A 161 -5.88 -17.93 21.33
CA LEU A 161 -4.46 -17.62 21.33
C LEU A 161 -3.83 -18.25 20.08
N LEU A 162 -3.18 -17.43 19.25
CA LEU A 162 -2.61 -17.85 17.97
C LEU A 162 -1.12 -17.51 17.92
N ASP A 163 -0.25 -18.52 17.96
CA ASP A 163 1.18 -18.30 17.76
C ASP A 163 1.53 -18.52 16.28
N GLU A 164 1.71 -17.42 15.55
CA GLU A 164 2.07 -17.41 14.12
C GLU A 164 1.09 -18.22 13.23
N PRO A 165 -0.22 -17.90 13.26
CA PRO A 165 -1.28 -18.74 12.67
C PRO A 165 -1.25 -18.84 11.15
N THR A 166 -0.39 -18.07 10.47
CA THR A 166 -0.30 -17.99 9.01
C THR A 166 0.94 -18.68 8.45
N ASN A 167 1.88 -19.13 9.28
CA ASN A 167 3.12 -19.75 8.81
C ASN A 167 2.84 -21.05 8.04
N HIS A 168 3.61 -21.34 6.98
CA HIS A 168 3.44 -22.54 6.14
C HIS A 168 2.12 -22.62 5.35
N MET A 169 1.31 -21.55 5.33
CA MET A 169 0.14 -21.42 4.47
C MET A 169 0.47 -20.58 3.24
N ASP A 170 -0.15 -20.91 2.10
CA ASP A 170 -0.16 -20.00 0.96
C ASP A 170 -1.00 -18.74 1.28
N VAL A 171 -0.76 -17.67 0.50
CA VAL A 171 -1.39 -16.36 0.70
C VAL A 171 -2.92 -16.47 0.73
N ALA A 172 -3.54 -17.21 -0.20
CA ALA A 172 -4.99 -17.31 -0.28
C ALA A 172 -5.60 -17.95 0.97
N GLN A 173 -4.95 -18.98 1.53
CA GLN A 173 -5.40 -19.64 2.74
C GLN A 173 -5.17 -18.80 4.00
N GLN A 174 -4.07 -18.03 4.07
CA GLN A 174 -3.84 -17.05 5.14
C GLN A 174 -5.00 -16.04 5.22
N PHE A 175 -5.37 -15.44 4.08
CA PHE A 175 -6.46 -14.46 4.03
C PHE A 175 -7.81 -15.08 4.41
N LYS A 176 -8.12 -16.29 3.92
CA LYS A 176 -9.36 -17.00 4.32
C LYS A 176 -9.44 -17.24 5.82
N LEU A 177 -8.35 -17.69 6.42
CA LEU A 177 -8.23 -17.90 7.86
C LEU A 177 -8.49 -16.61 8.63
N LEU A 178 -7.75 -15.55 8.31
CA LEU A 178 -7.84 -14.29 9.03
C LEU A 178 -9.22 -13.62 8.86
N ASN A 179 -9.84 -13.76 7.69
CA ASN A 179 -11.22 -13.31 7.44
C ASN A 179 -12.22 -14.06 8.32
N LEU A 180 -12.11 -15.40 8.41
CA LEU A 180 -12.94 -16.22 9.29
C LEU A 180 -12.80 -15.77 10.75
N LEU A 181 -11.57 -15.57 11.21
CA LEU A 181 -11.30 -15.13 12.58
C LEU A 181 -11.85 -13.73 12.85
N LYS A 182 -11.73 -12.82 11.88
CA LYS A 182 -12.28 -11.46 12.02
C LYS A 182 -13.82 -11.46 12.05
N GLN A 183 -14.45 -12.35 11.29
CA GLN A 183 -15.92 -12.47 11.22
C GLN A 183 -16.54 -13.16 12.43
N SER A 184 -15.81 -14.06 13.10
CA SER A 184 -16.32 -14.82 14.25
C SER A 184 -16.56 -13.97 15.49
N LYS A 185 -15.99 -12.74 15.55
CA LYS A 185 -16.03 -11.83 16.72
C LYS A 185 -15.51 -12.46 18.01
N LEU A 186 -14.70 -13.52 17.90
CA LEU A 186 -13.95 -14.06 19.02
C LEU A 186 -12.92 -13.03 19.50
N THR A 187 -12.58 -13.07 20.78
CA THR A 187 -11.39 -12.35 21.26
C THR A 187 -10.18 -13.12 20.77
N VAL A 188 -9.30 -12.49 19.98
CA VAL A 188 -8.12 -13.14 19.41
C VAL A 188 -6.88 -12.43 19.90
N ILE A 189 -5.90 -13.18 20.40
CA ILE A 189 -4.55 -12.69 20.66
C ILE A 189 -3.62 -13.46 19.74
N ALA A 190 -2.98 -12.77 18.81
CA ALA A 190 -2.17 -13.41 17.78
C ALA A 190 -0.76 -12.80 17.69
N ILE A 191 0.24 -13.65 17.55
CA ILE A 191 1.60 -13.24 17.17
C ILE A 191 1.68 -13.19 15.65
N PHE A 192 2.16 -12.07 15.12
CA PHE A 192 2.44 -11.90 13.71
C PHE A 192 3.93 -11.62 13.47
N HIS A 193 4.40 -11.98 12.28
CA HIS A 193 5.70 -11.53 11.75
C HIS A 193 5.54 -10.46 10.68
N ASP A 194 4.43 -10.52 9.95
CA ASP A 194 4.11 -9.56 8.90
C ASP A 194 3.33 -8.37 9.49
N ILE A 195 3.98 -7.20 9.47
CA ILE A 195 3.43 -5.94 9.97
C ILE A 195 2.17 -5.53 9.19
N ASN A 196 2.12 -5.81 7.88
CA ASN A 196 0.99 -5.46 7.02
C ASN A 196 -0.22 -6.35 7.28
N ILE A 197 -0.01 -7.66 7.48
CA ILE A 197 -1.09 -8.57 7.91
C ILE A 197 -1.66 -8.09 9.26
N ALA A 198 -0.79 -7.79 10.22
CA ALA A 198 -1.22 -7.29 11.52
C ALA A 198 -1.98 -5.95 11.40
N SER A 199 -1.53 -5.03 10.55
CA SER A 199 -2.19 -3.76 10.27
C SER A 199 -3.63 -3.94 9.77
N LEU A 200 -3.82 -4.87 8.83
CA LEU A 200 -5.11 -5.14 8.21
C LEU A 200 -6.13 -5.73 9.19
N TYR A 201 -5.72 -6.73 9.97
CA TYR A 201 -6.64 -7.55 10.77
C TYR A 201 -6.79 -7.13 12.23
N CYS A 202 -5.72 -6.60 12.84
CA CYS A 202 -5.73 -6.25 14.24
C CYS A 202 -6.45 -4.93 14.48
N ASP A 203 -7.19 -4.89 15.59
CA ASP A 203 -7.78 -3.67 16.13
C ASP A 203 -6.74 -2.88 16.91
N ARG A 204 -5.91 -3.58 17.69
CA ARG A 204 -4.75 -3.03 18.40
C ARG A 204 -3.55 -3.96 18.31
N LEU A 205 -2.38 -3.35 18.46
CA LEU A 205 -1.07 -3.98 18.41
C LEU A 205 -0.33 -3.72 19.73
N LEU A 206 0.47 -4.70 20.14
CA LEU A 206 1.47 -4.61 21.19
C LEU A 206 2.85 -4.79 20.55
N PHE A 207 3.72 -3.80 20.71
CA PHE A 207 5.12 -3.89 20.34
C PHE A 207 5.96 -4.35 21.53
N LEU A 208 6.63 -5.48 21.36
CA LEU A 208 7.56 -6.05 22.33
C LEU A 208 8.99 -6.02 21.77
N ARG A 209 9.92 -5.46 22.56
CA ARG A 209 11.36 -5.50 22.29
C ARG A 209 12.10 -5.77 23.59
N ASP A 210 13.07 -6.68 23.55
CA ASP A 210 13.92 -7.04 24.70
C ASP A 210 13.14 -7.32 26.00
N GLY A 211 12.00 -8.01 25.87
CA GLY A 211 11.16 -8.38 27.01
C GLY A 211 10.36 -7.24 27.62
N LYS A 212 10.25 -6.09 26.95
CA LYS A 212 9.51 -4.90 27.41
C LYS A 212 8.45 -4.48 26.40
N VAL A 213 7.38 -3.86 26.91
CA VAL A 213 6.41 -3.17 26.08
C VAL A 213 7.02 -1.87 25.58
N VAL A 214 7.15 -1.73 24.27
CA VAL A 214 7.56 -0.48 23.61
C VAL A 214 6.36 0.43 23.41
N ALA A 215 5.26 -0.14 22.88
CA ALA A 215 4.02 0.59 22.65
C ALA A 215 2.80 -0.34 22.57
N CYS A 216 1.62 0.19 22.87
CA CYS A 216 0.35 -0.51 22.69
C CYS A 216 -0.72 0.47 22.19
N GLY A 217 -1.42 0.13 21.10
CA GLY A 217 -2.33 1.06 20.44
C GLY A 217 -2.86 0.54 19.11
N THR A 218 -3.58 1.36 18.37
CA THR A 218 -4.09 0.98 17.03
C THR A 218 -2.96 0.91 16.01
N PRO A 219 -3.10 0.13 14.91
CA PRO A 219 -2.13 0.14 13.82
C PRO A 219 -1.80 1.54 13.30
N ARG A 220 -2.80 2.42 13.18
CA ARG A 220 -2.60 3.79 12.67
C ARG A 220 -1.71 4.65 13.58
N GLN A 221 -1.79 4.45 14.89
CA GLN A 221 -0.97 5.13 15.89
C GLN A 221 0.46 4.58 15.92
N LEU A 222 0.61 3.25 15.87
CA LEU A 222 1.89 2.59 16.09
C LEU A 222 2.74 2.42 14.84
N LEU A 223 2.13 2.25 13.66
CA LEU A 223 2.84 2.02 12.40
C LEU A 223 3.26 3.36 11.78
N ASN A 224 4.24 4.01 12.40
CA ASN A 224 4.98 5.14 11.85
C ASN A 224 6.47 4.76 11.70
N GLU A 225 7.19 5.44 10.81
CA GLU A 225 8.55 5.09 10.41
C GLU A 225 9.51 5.00 11.62
N SER A 226 9.49 6.03 12.49
CA SER A 226 10.36 6.07 13.68
C SER A 226 10.07 4.95 14.69
N MET A 227 8.79 4.60 14.88
CA MET A 227 8.42 3.55 15.82
C MET A 227 8.86 2.18 15.30
N ILE A 228 8.63 1.92 14.01
CA ILE A 228 9.01 0.65 13.39
C ILE A 228 10.54 0.48 13.41
N GLU A 229 11.29 1.53 13.05
CA GLU A 229 12.74 1.53 13.12
C GLU A 229 13.24 1.25 14.55
N SER A 230 12.64 1.89 15.56
CA SER A 230 13.00 1.65 16.96
C SER A 230 12.61 0.27 17.51
N VAL A 231 11.81 -0.53 16.80
CA VAL A 231 11.41 -1.89 17.21
C VAL A 231 12.16 -2.96 16.42
N PHE A 232 12.37 -2.74 15.12
CA PHE A 232 12.88 -3.74 14.18
C PHE A 232 14.26 -3.41 13.60
N ASP A 233 14.88 -2.29 13.98
CA ASP A 233 16.19 -1.83 13.48
C ASP A 233 16.28 -1.81 11.94
N THR A 234 15.16 -1.46 11.28
CA THR A 234 15.02 -1.52 9.82
C THR A 234 14.33 -0.26 9.31
N CYS A 235 14.90 0.35 8.27
CA CYS A 235 14.30 1.49 7.58
C CYS A 235 13.10 1.04 6.74
N MET A 236 11.95 1.67 6.97
CA MET A 236 10.71 1.37 6.26
C MET A 236 9.97 2.66 5.90
N LYS A 237 9.18 2.62 4.83
CA LYS A 237 8.27 3.70 4.46
C LYS A 237 6.83 3.35 4.77
N ARG A 238 6.11 4.33 5.29
CA ARG A 238 4.67 4.24 5.51
C ARG A 238 3.92 4.82 4.31
N HIS A 239 2.97 4.04 3.81
CA HIS A 239 1.96 4.45 2.85
C HIS A 239 0.56 4.24 3.43
N GLU A 240 -0.44 4.82 2.81
CA GLU A 240 -1.83 4.47 3.07
C GLU A 240 -2.22 3.29 2.17
N HIS A 241 -2.97 2.32 2.72
CA HIS A 241 -3.42 1.18 1.95
C HIS A 241 -4.43 1.64 0.88
N PRO A 242 -4.31 1.19 -0.39
CA PRO A 242 -5.07 1.77 -1.51
C PRO A 242 -6.58 1.54 -1.43
N VAL A 243 -7.02 0.52 -0.67
CA VAL A 243 -8.45 0.14 -0.56
C VAL A 243 -9.02 0.40 0.83
N LEU A 244 -8.17 0.50 1.87
CA LEU A 244 -8.62 0.49 3.27
C LEU A 244 -7.93 1.63 4.04
N PRO A 245 -8.58 2.24 5.04
CA PRO A 245 -7.98 3.30 5.85
C PRO A 245 -7.01 2.71 6.90
N LYS A 246 -6.03 1.94 6.43
CA LYS A 246 -5.03 1.21 7.22
C LYS A 246 -3.64 1.57 6.71
N PRO A 247 -2.62 1.66 7.59
CA PRO A 247 -1.26 1.89 7.16
C PRO A 247 -0.71 0.64 6.44
N LEU A 248 0.03 0.88 5.37
CA LEU A 248 0.83 -0.09 4.64
C LEU A 248 2.30 0.28 4.81
N VAL A 249 3.14 -0.70 5.11
CA VAL A 249 4.57 -0.48 5.36
C VAL A 249 5.37 -1.23 4.31
N THR A 250 6.36 -0.56 3.72
CA THR A 250 7.26 -1.10 2.71
C THR A 250 8.71 -1.02 3.21
N PHE A 251 9.50 -2.04 2.87
CA PHE A 251 10.93 -2.03 3.17
C PHE A 251 11.66 -1.10 2.21
N VAL A 252 12.62 -0.34 2.73
CA VAL A 252 13.55 0.44 1.91
C VAL A 252 14.87 -0.32 1.86
N PRO A 253 15.26 -0.90 0.70
CA PRO A 253 16.57 -1.54 0.59
C PRO A 253 17.69 -0.51 0.73
N PHE A 254 18.91 -0.98 0.98
CA PHE A 254 20.08 -0.12 0.91
C PHE A 254 20.18 0.53 -0.48
N LEU A 255 20.21 1.87 -0.51
CA LEU A 255 20.32 2.66 -1.74
C LEU A 255 21.72 3.26 -1.80
N GLU A 256 22.51 2.83 -2.80
CA GLU A 256 23.78 3.46 -3.10
C GLU A 256 23.53 4.79 -3.82
N GLN A 257 23.91 5.90 -3.18
CA GLN A 257 23.72 7.23 -3.75
C GLN A 257 24.80 7.50 -4.78
N SER A 258 24.41 7.56 -6.06
CA SER A 258 25.24 8.05 -7.15
C SER A 258 24.60 9.32 -7.72
N ILE A 259 25.41 10.33 -7.98
CA ILE A 259 24.99 11.57 -8.64
C ILE A 259 25.45 11.46 -10.09
N ASP A 260 24.51 11.46 -11.02
CA ASP A 260 24.84 11.42 -12.45
C ASP A 260 24.96 12.84 -13.04
N ASP A 261 25.99 13.05 -13.86
CA ASP A 261 26.20 14.31 -14.58
C ASP A 261 25.25 14.44 -15.79
N VAL A 262 24.83 13.33 -16.39
CA VAL A 262 23.88 13.28 -17.52
C VAL A 262 22.63 12.54 -17.07
N LEU A 263 21.49 13.19 -17.20
CA LEU A 263 20.23 12.71 -16.63
C LEU A 263 19.21 12.30 -17.68
N TRP A 264 19.20 12.98 -18.82
CA TRP A 264 18.25 12.74 -19.89
C TRP A 264 18.81 13.08 -21.27
N HIS A 265 18.29 12.39 -22.28
CA HIS A 265 18.52 12.63 -23.70
C HIS A 265 17.19 12.97 -24.38
N VAL A 266 17.23 13.91 -25.31
CA VAL A 266 16.05 14.34 -26.07
C VAL A 266 16.30 14.04 -27.53
N THR A 267 15.41 13.26 -28.13
CA THR A 267 15.44 12.89 -29.54
C THR A 267 14.14 13.37 -30.19
N GLN A 268 14.27 14.21 -31.22
CA GLN A 268 13.13 14.69 -31.99
C GLN A 268 13.09 13.96 -33.34
N HIS A 269 12.05 13.17 -33.53
CA HIS A 269 11.74 12.50 -34.80
C HIS A 269 10.73 13.33 -35.61
N GLU A 270 10.40 12.87 -36.81
CA GLU A 270 9.43 13.54 -37.69
C GLU A 270 8.03 13.64 -37.06
N ASN A 271 7.58 12.57 -36.38
CA ASN A 271 6.23 12.44 -35.85
C ASN A 271 6.17 12.30 -34.31
N MET A 272 7.30 12.40 -33.60
CA MET A 272 7.30 12.33 -32.14
C MET A 272 8.53 13.00 -31.51
N VAL A 273 8.38 13.41 -30.25
CA VAL A 273 9.51 13.71 -29.36
C VAL A 273 9.65 12.56 -28.37
N VAL A 274 10.87 12.11 -28.18
CA VAL A 274 11.23 11.08 -27.21
C VAL A 274 12.25 11.67 -26.24
N ILE A 275 11.99 11.52 -24.94
CA ILE A 275 12.91 11.91 -23.88
C ILE A 275 13.20 10.65 -23.07
N GLU A 276 14.48 10.30 -22.94
CA GLU A 276 14.94 9.10 -22.23
C GLU A 276 15.81 9.52 -21.06
N THR A 277 15.60 8.92 -19.88
CA THR A 277 16.39 9.18 -18.68
C THR A 277 17.38 8.04 -18.43
N MET A 278 18.57 8.38 -17.93
CA MET A 278 19.64 7.40 -17.68
C MET A 278 19.31 6.42 -16.55
N LYS A 279 18.48 6.87 -15.61
CA LYS A 279 17.91 6.07 -14.53
C LYS A 279 16.40 6.30 -14.48
N PRO A 280 15.64 5.39 -13.85
CA PRO A 280 14.24 5.64 -13.55
C PRO A 280 14.02 6.95 -12.81
N PHE A 281 13.12 7.79 -13.32
CA PHE A 281 12.65 8.98 -12.62
C PHE A 281 11.33 8.66 -11.93
N LYS A 282 11.09 9.25 -10.75
CA LYS A 282 9.76 9.22 -10.12
C LYS A 282 8.91 10.29 -10.79
N VAL A 283 7.71 9.93 -11.20
CA VAL A 283 6.86 10.76 -12.07
C VAL A 283 5.48 10.90 -11.45
N LEU A 284 4.92 12.11 -11.49
CA LEU A 284 3.49 12.38 -11.37
C LEU A 284 2.98 12.94 -12.71
N SER A 285 1.97 12.29 -13.28
CA SER A 285 1.51 12.57 -14.65
C SER A 285 -0.01 12.54 -14.81
N SER A 286 -0.53 13.39 -15.69
CA SER A 286 -1.90 13.29 -16.24
C SER A 286 -1.95 12.76 -17.68
N ALA A 287 -0.85 12.15 -18.15
CA ALA A 287 -0.73 11.63 -19.51
C ALA A 287 -1.71 10.48 -19.80
N LEU A 288 -1.94 10.26 -21.10
CA LEU A 288 -2.80 9.20 -21.63
C LEU A 288 -2.29 7.82 -21.23
N VAL A 289 -1.01 7.52 -21.50
CA VAL A 289 -0.35 6.29 -21.02
C VAL A 289 0.57 6.64 -19.87
N GLY A 290 0.37 5.94 -18.75
CA GLY A 290 1.17 6.12 -17.54
C GLY A 290 0.83 7.36 -16.72
N GLY A 291 -0.45 7.69 -16.64
CA GLY A 291 -0.99 8.62 -15.65
C GLY A 291 -0.82 8.13 -14.20
N GLY A 292 -0.92 9.06 -13.26
CA GLY A 292 -0.71 8.82 -11.83
C GLY A 292 0.75 8.93 -11.41
N MET A 293 1.10 8.31 -10.28
CA MET A 293 2.46 8.31 -9.74
C MET A 293 3.15 6.97 -10.03
N ARG A 294 4.32 7.02 -10.67
CA ARG A 294 5.08 5.82 -11.07
C ARG A 294 6.57 6.11 -11.25
N TRP A 295 7.34 5.06 -11.56
CA TRP A 295 8.66 5.22 -12.13
C TRP A 295 8.59 5.10 -13.66
N ALA A 296 9.41 5.86 -14.37
CA ALA A 296 9.51 5.82 -15.83
C ALA A 296 10.93 6.18 -16.29
N THR A 297 11.33 5.65 -17.44
CA THR A 297 12.59 5.99 -18.12
C THR A 297 12.38 6.67 -19.46
N THR A 298 11.20 6.53 -20.05
CA THR A 298 10.93 6.97 -21.42
C THR A 298 9.67 7.83 -21.44
N PHE A 299 9.71 8.93 -22.19
CA PHE A 299 8.63 9.89 -22.30
C PHE A 299 8.42 10.22 -23.76
N VAL A 300 7.21 9.96 -24.28
CA VAL A 300 6.90 10.07 -25.70
C VAL A 300 5.77 11.07 -25.88
N ASN A 301 5.97 12.03 -26.76
CA ASN A 301 4.91 12.92 -27.24
C ASN A 301 4.74 12.70 -28.75
N ARG A 302 3.68 11.98 -29.13
CA ARG A 302 3.42 11.58 -30.52
C ARG A 302 2.48 12.57 -31.20
N HIS A 303 2.77 12.91 -32.45
CA HIS A 303 1.86 13.65 -33.30
C HIS A 303 0.71 12.77 -33.81
N VAL A 304 -0.50 13.30 -33.74
CA VAL A 304 -1.71 12.74 -34.36
C VAL A 304 -2.37 13.79 -35.24
N SER A 305 -3.07 13.37 -36.29
CA SER A 305 -3.75 14.28 -37.20
C SER A 305 -4.95 14.97 -36.53
N LEU A 306 -5.38 16.12 -37.05
CA LEU A 306 -6.53 16.88 -36.50
C LEU A 306 -7.87 16.14 -36.63
N ASP A 307 -7.95 15.21 -37.58
CA ASP A 307 -9.08 14.31 -37.82
C ASP A 307 -8.96 12.98 -37.05
N TYR A 308 -7.98 12.85 -36.13
CA TYR A 308 -7.83 11.67 -35.30
C TYR A 308 -9.13 11.35 -34.54
N ARG A 309 -9.67 10.16 -34.82
CA ARG A 309 -10.84 9.57 -34.17
C ARG A 309 -10.46 8.17 -33.71
N CYS A 310 -10.47 7.96 -32.40
CA CYS A 310 -10.25 6.66 -31.80
C CYS A 310 -11.21 6.49 -30.62
N ASP A 311 -11.86 5.33 -30.53
CA ASP A 311 -12.75 5.00 -29.41
C ASP A 311 -11.93 4.70 -28.14
N ASP A 312 -10.73 4.14 -28.30
CA ASP A 312 -9.79 3.80 -27.22
C ASP A 312 -8.37 4.30 -27.54
N ALA A 313 -8.17 5.60 -27.34
CA ALA A 313 -6.89 6.26 -27.62
C ALA A 313 -5.74 5.73 -26.75
N GLU A 314 -6.04 5.24 -25.54
CA GLU A 314 -5.01 4.70 -24.64
C GLU A 314 -4.45 3.39 -25.20
N GLN A 315 -5.33 2.46 -25.58
CA GLN A 315 -4.91 1.18 -26.17
C GLN A 315 -4.16 1.39 -27.50
N GLU A 316 -4.60 2.33 -28.35
CA GLU A 316 -3.90 2.65 -29.60
C GLU A 316 -2.50 3.24 -29.33
N MET A 317 -2.36 4.09 -28.31
CA MET A 317 -1.05 4.60 -27.90
C MET A 317 -0.13 3.49 -27.39
N ILE A 318 -0.65 2.55 -26.61
CA ILE A 318 0.12 1.39 -26.11
C ILE A 318 0.63 0.54 -27.29
N GLU A 319 -0.22 0.28 -28.28
CA GLU A 319 0.16 -0.47 -29.48
C GLU A 319 1.24 0.25 -30.28
N PHE A 320 1.12 1.57 -30.45
CA PHE A 320 2.15 2.38 -31.07
C PHE A 320 3.48 2.30 -30.33
N LEU A 321 3.47 2.47 -29.00
CA LEU A 321 4.68 2.41 -28.19
C LEU A 321 5.42 1.07 -28.38
N ARG A 322 4.67 -0.05 -28.34
CA ARG A 322 5.23 -1.39 -28.58
C ARG A 322 5.80 -1.54 -29.98
N GLN A 323 5.12 -1.01 -31.01
CA GLN A 323 5.62 -1.03 -32.39
C GLN A 323 6.91 -0.22 -32.57
N GLN A 324 7.07 0.88 -31.82
CA GLN A 324 8.30 1.67 -31.79
C GLN A 324 9.40 1.07 -30.90
N GLY A 325 9.13 -0.06 -30.22
CA GLY A 325 10.09 -0.73 -29.35
C GLY A 325 10.18 -0.15 -27.94
N PHE A 326 9.22 0.69 -27.54
CA PHE A 326 9.13 1.22 -26.17
C PHE A 326 8.30 0.30 -25.27
N ASP A 327 8.77 0.09 -24.04
CA ASP A 327 8.04 -0.65 -23.01
C ASP A 327 7.02 0.26 -22.31
N GLU A 328 5.73 -0.05 -22.43
CA GLU A 328 4.66 0.75 -21.79
C GLU A 328 4.76 0.79 -20.25
N GLN A 329 5.42 -0.19 -19.63
CA GLN A 329 5.64 -0.25 -18.18
C GLN A 329 6.73 0.73 -17.71
N TRP A 330 7.51 1.29 -18.62
CA TRP A 330 8.51 2.32 -18.33
C TRP A 330 8.28 3.62 -19.09
N THR A 331 7.21 3.71 -19.87
CA THR A 331 6.93 4.84 -20.75
C THR A 331 5.75 5.68 -20.26
N VAL A 332 5.91 7.00 -20.31
CA VAL A 332 4.82 7.97 -20.21
C VAL A 332 4.51 8.50 -21.61
N GLY A 333 3.32 8.21 -22.12
CA GLY A 333 2.91 8.50 -23.49
C GLY A 333 1.84 9.59 -23.56
N MET A 334 2.10 10.61 -24.36
CA MET A 334 1.15 11.67 -24.72
C MET A 334 0.96 11.75 -26.23
N MET A 335 -0.17 12.33 -26.64
CA MET A 335 -0.47 12.65 -28.03
C MET A 335 -0.69 14.15 -28.19
N THR A 336 -0.33 14.69 -29.35
CA THR A 336 -0.52 16.10 -29.68
C THR A 336 -0.96 16.25 -31.14
N ALA A 337 -1.93 17.13 -31.38
CA ALA A 337 -2.29 17.54 -32.75
C ALA A 337 -1.36 18.64 -33.29
N VAL A 338 -0.44 19.12 -32.45
CA VAL A 338 0.58 20.10 -32.83
C VAL A 338 1.68 19.40 -33.60
N ASP A 339 2.18 20.05 -34.64
CA ASP A 339 3.36 19.57 -35.36
C ASP A 339 4.59 19.64 -34.46
N ILE A 340 5.31 18.52 -34.39
CA ILE A 340 6.42 18.30 -33.45
C ILE A 340 7.51 19.37 -33.55
N ARG A 341 7.69 20.02 -34.70
CA ARG A 341 8.66 21.10 -34.89
C ARG A 341 8.36 22.32 -34.03
N ASP A 342 7.13 22.48 -33.52
CA ASP A 342 6.76 23.60 -32.66
C ASP A 342 7.07 23.40 -31.19
N VAL A 343 7.54 22.21 -30.80
CA VAL A 343 7.92 21.93 -29.42
C VAL A 343 8.95 22.96 -28.91
N VAL A 344 8.68 23.54 -27.75
CA VAL A 344 9.58 24.47 -27.08
C VAL A 344 10.33 23.73 -25.99
N PHE A 345 11.66 23.76 -26.07
CA PHE A 345 12.55 23.23 -25.05
C PHE A 345 13.20 24.39 -24.29
N THR A 346 13.20 24.33 -22.96
CA THR A 346 13.91 25.28 -22.11
C THR A 346 14.53 24.56 -20.92
N SER A 347 15.65 25.06 -20.41
CA SER A 347 16.37 24.44 -19.29
C SER A 347 17.03 25.49 -18.42
N ALA A 348 17.22 25.14 -17.15
CA ALA A 348 18.09 25.87 -16.24
C ALA A 348 19.06 24.90 -15.56
N TYR A 349 20.21 25.42 -15.15
CA TYR A 349 21.25 24.66 -14.46
C TYR A 349 21.45 25.11 -13.01
N GLU A 350 21.08 26.36 -12.66
CA GLU A 350 21.17 26.91 -11.31
C GLU A 350 19.90 27.72 -10.94
N PRO A 351 19.50 27.75 -9.66
CA PRO A 351 20.02 26.95 -8.54
C PRO A 351 19.51 25.49 -8.54
N VAL A 352 18.60 25.16 -9.45
CA VAL A 352 18.05 23.82 -9.64
C VAL A 352 18.21 23.47 -11.11
N ARG A 353 18.75 22.28 -11.39
CA ARG A 353 18.83 21.78 -12.76
C ARG A 353 17.47 21.20 -13.16
N PHE A 354 16.85 21.76 -14.19
CA PHE A 354 15.60 21.24 -14.73
C PHE A 354 15.49 21.47 -16.24
N PHE A 355 14.59 20.73 -16.87
CA PHE A 355 14.29 20.77 -18.28
C PHE A 355 12.78 20.77 -18.49
N VAL A 356 12.29 21.64 -19.37
CA VAL A 356 10.86 21.77 -19.70
C VAL A 356 10.68 21.63 -21.21
N ALA A 357 9.70 20.81 -21.61
CA ALA A 357 9.27 20.68 -22.99
C ALA A 357 7.76 20.97 -23.10
N VAL A 358 7.36 21.87 -24.00
CA VAL A 358 5.95 22.24 -24.21
C VAL A 358 5.57 22.15 -25.67
N THR A 359 4.46 21.47 -25.98
CA THR A 359 3.73 21.64 -27.24
C THR A 359 2.37 22.25 -26.94
N ALA A 360 1.97 23.32 -27.63
CA ALA A 360 0.72 24.02 -27.35
C ALA A 360 -0.12 24.24 -28.61
N GLY A 361 -1.27 23.56 -28.68
CA GLY A 361 -2.27 23.69 -29.73
C GLY A 361 -3.56 24.27 -29.16
N VAL A 362 -3.79 25.56 -29.38
CA VAL A 362 -4.92 26.30 -28.80
C VAL A 362 -6.19 26.27 -29.67
N GLY A 363 -6.25 25.38 -30.66
CA GLY A 363 -7.37 25.27 -31.61
C GLY A 363 -8.72 24.93 -30.97
N ASN A 364 -8.70 24.21 -29.83
CA ASN A 364 -9.86 23.91 -28.99
C ASN A 364 -9.52 24.23 -27.53
N ALA A 365 -9.18 25.49 -27.27
CA ALA A 365 -8.94 25.99 -25.93
C ALA A 365 -10.25 26.03 -25.12
N VAL A 366 -10.17 25.76 -23.82
CA VAL A 366 -11.32 25.57 -22.94
C VAL A 366 -11.19 26.46 -21.71
N ASP A 367 -12.26 27.17 -21.39
CA ASP A 367 -12.42 27.79 -20.07
C ASP A 367 -13.01 26.77 -19.10
N SER A 368 -12.19 26.25 -18.18
CA SER A 368 -12.61 25.23 -17.22
C SER A 368 -13.79 25.67 -16.34
N ALA A 369 -13.94 26.97 -16.05
CA ALA A 369 -15.03 27.48 -15.23
C ALA A 369 -16.38 27.55 -15.98
N ASN A 370 -16.33 27.59 -17.32
CA ASN A 370 -17.51 27.67 -18.19
C ASN A 370 -17.67 26.43 -19.09
N ALA A 371 -16.81 25.41 -18.97
CA ALA A 371 -16.82 24.22 -19.81
C ALA A 371 -18.16 23.47 -19.79
N TRP A 372 -18.88 23.49 -18.67
CA TRP A 372 -20.22 22.88 -18.52
C TRP A 372 -21.29 23.50 -19.43
N ARG A 373 -21.03 24.67 -20.04
CA ARG A 373 -21.93 25.34 -21.00
C ARG A 373 -21.69 24.92 -22.45
N ARG A 374 -20.62 24.16 -22.72
CA ARG A 374 -20.29 23.69 -24.08
C ARG A 374 -21.33 22.67 -24.54
N ALA A 375 -21.74 22.78 -25.81
CA ALA A 375 -22.75 21.90 -26.40
C ALA A 375 -22.14 20.60 -26.95
N ASP A 376 -20.84 20.60 -27.27
CA ASP A 376 -20.17 19.48 -27.93
C ASP A 376 -19.44 18.59 -26.92
N ALA A 377 -19.72 17.29 -26.97
CA ALA A 377 -18.89 16.27 -26.33
C ALA A 377 -17.65 15.91 -27.17
N ILE A 378 -17.62 16.23 -28.48
CA ILE A 378 -16.63 15.71 -29.45
C ILE A 378 -16.16 16.83 -30.39
N ALA A 379 -15.41 17.80 -29.87
CA ALA A 379 -14.63 18.73 -30.70
C ALA A 379 -13.24 18.14 -30.99
N SER A 380 -12.59 18.59 -32.07
CA SER A 380 -11.21 18.24 -32.41
C SER A 380 -10.26 18.53 -31.23
N PRO A 381 -9.25 17.67 -30.97
CA PRO A 381 -8.43 17.79 -29.76
C PRO A 381 -7.57 19.06 -29.80
N GLY A 382 -7.75 19.93 -28.80
CA GLY A 382 -6.76 20.94 -28.41
C GLY A 382 -5.83 20.30 -27.39
N THR A 383 -4.53 20.49 -27.52
CA THR A 383 -3.52 19.82 -26.67
C THR A 383 -2.47 20.79 -26.22
N ILE A 384 -2.31 20.93 -24.90
CA ILE A 384 -1.10 21.52 -24.30
C ILE A 384 -0.43 20.44 -23.46
N ASN A 385 0.65 19.88 -24.00
CA ASN A 385 1.46 18.87 -23.34
C ASN A 385 2.69 19.55 -22.75
N THR A 386 2.88 19.38 -21.44
CA THR A 386 4.00 19.96 -20.69
C THR A 386 4.76 18.86 -19.97
N PHE A 387 6.04 18.69 -20.30
CA PHE A 387 6.95 17.85 -19.55
C PHE A 387 7.88 18.72 -18.72
N VAL A 388 8.08 18.36 -17.46
CA VAL A 388 9.00 19.01 -16.53
C VAL A 388 9.87 17.93 -15.90
N PHE A 389 11.18 18.04 -16.10
CA PHE A 389 12.19 17.15 -15.53
C PHE A 389 13.02 17.91 -14.52
N ILE A 390 13.15 17.38 -13.31
CA ILE A 390 13.79 18.03 -12.18
C ILE A 390 14.92 17.12 -11.70
N ASP A 391 16.13 17.66 -11.61
CA ASP A 391 17.20 17.01 -10.87
C ASP A 391 17.05 17.33 -9.37
N GLY A 392 16.53 16.37 -8.62
CA GLY A 392 16.19 16.56 -7.22
C GLY A 392 15.37 15.44 -6.62
N HIS A 393 15.36 15.38 -5.29
CA HIS A 393 14.52 14.47 -4.52
C HIS A 393 13.27 15.19 -4.04
N LEU A 394 12.14 14.89 -4.67
CA LEU A 394 10.85 15.50 -4.34
C LEU A 394 10.02 14.61 -3.41
N SER A 395 9.46 15.22 -2.36
CA SER A 395 8.39 14.61 -1.59
C SER A 395 7.11 14.45 -2.43
N GLU A 396 6.16 13.61 -2.01
CA GLU A 396 4.85 13.51 -2.69
C GLU A 396 4.08 14.83 -2.68
N ALA A 397 4.17 15.58 -1.57
CA ALA A 397 3.59 16.92 -1.48
C ALA A 397 4.25 17.89 -2.48
N ALA A 398 5.57 17.80 -2.67
CA ALA A 398 6.29 18.59 -3.66
C ALA A 398 5.85 18.27 -5.09
N PHE A 399 5.64 16.99 -5.45
CA PHE A 399 5.08 16.63 -6.77
C PHE A 399 3.72 17.29 -7.03
N VAL A 400 2.81 17.22 -6.06
CA VAL A 400 1.48 17.83 -6.18
C VAL A 400 1.59 19.35 -6.33
N GLN A 401 2.41 20.01 -5.50
CA GLN A 401 2.60 21.45 -5.57
C GLN A 401 3.29 21.90 -6.87
N ALA A 402 4.22 21.10 -7.40
CA ALA A 402 4.84 21.35 -8.70
C ALA A 402 3.79 21.30 -9.81
N LEU A 403 2.93 20.28 -9.83
CA LEU A 403 1.84 20.18 -10.81
C LEU A 403 0.88 21.38 -10.75
N MET A 404 0.51 21.84 -9.55
CA MET A 404 -0.29 23.05 -9.35
C MET A 404 0.42 24.29 -9.91
N THR A 405 1.69 24.49 -9.54
CA THR A 405 2.52 25.63 -9.97
C THR A 405 2.65 25.69 -11.49
N VAL A 406 2.89 24.53 -12.13
CA VAL A 406 2.98 24.39 -13.59
C VAL A 406 1.64 24.70 -14.26
N THR A 407 0.53 24.23 -13.67
CA THR A 407 -0.82 24.50 -14.17
C THR A 407 -1.15 25.99 -14.11
N GLU A 408 -0.90 26.64 -12.97
CA GLU A 408 -1.12 28.08 -12.78
C GLU A 408 -0.29 28.92 -13.76
N ALA A 409 0.98 28.58 -13.95
CA ALA A 409 1.86 29.25 -14.90
C ALA A 409 1.38 29.12 -16.35
N LYS A 410 0.97 27.92 -16.75
CA LYS A 410 0.36 27.65 -18.06
C LYS A 410 -0.92 28.50 -18.23
N THR A 411 -1.84 28.45 -17.27
CA THR A 411 -3.09 29.23 -17.33
C THR A 411 -2.82 30.73 -17.44
N LYS A 412 -1.83 31.25 -16.71
CA LYS A 412 -1.41 32.65 -16.84
C LYS A 412 -0.85 32.97 -18.22
N ALA A 413 -0.11 32.05 -18.85
CA ALA A 413 0.35 32.21 -20.23
C ALA A 413 -0.83 32.30 -21.23
N LEU A 414 -1.85 31.46 -21.11
CA LEU A 414 -3.06 31.53 -21.94
C LEU A 414 -3.80 32.86 -21.76
N TYR A 415 -3.96 33.31 -20.51
CA TYR A 415 -4.59 34.59 -20.20
C TYR A 415 -3.85 35.77 -20.85
N ASP A 416 -2.52 35.82 -20.69
CA ASP A 416 -1.71 36.92 -21.25
C ASP A 416 -1.67 36.88 -22.79
N LYS A 417 -1.81 35.69 -23.39
CA LYS A 417 -1.97 35.50 -24.84
C LYS A 417 -3.40 35.70 -25.33
N GLN A 418 -4.34 36.04 -24.44
CA GLN A 418 -5.76 36.24 -24.76
C GLN A 418 -6.35 35.04 -25.52
N VAL A 419 -6.00 33.83 -25.11
CA VAL A 419 -6.55 32.61 -25.72
C VAL A 419 -8.01 32.50 -25.30
N VAL A 420 -8.91 32.35 -26.28
CA VAL A 420 -10.37 32.35 -26.07
C VAL A 420 -10.94 30.96 -26.30
N ASP A 421 -11.86 30.56 -25.43
CA ASP A 421 -12.77 29.44 -25.67
C ASP A 421 -13.77 29.84 -26.75
N THR A 422 -13.69 29.21 -27.92
CA THR A 422 -14.50 29.59 -29.08
C THR A 422 -16.00 29.33 -28.93
N GLN A 423 -16.41 28.49 -27.96
CA GLN A 423 -17.82 28.17 -27.73
C GLN A 423 -18.45 29.10 -26.69
N THR A 424 -17.74 29.37 -25.61
CA THR A 424 -18.25 30.22 -24.51
C THR A 424 -17.88 31.69 -24.69
N HIS A 425 -16.96 31.99 -25.61
CA HIS A 425 -16.37 33.32 -25.82
C HIS A 425 -15.72 33.92 -24.56
N THR A 426 -15.23 33.07 -23.66
CA THR A 426 -14.51 33.45 -22.44
C THR A 426 -13.01 33.14 -22.54
N ILE A 427 -12.19 33.67 -21.62
CA ILE A 427 -10.76 33.40 -21.60
C ILE A 427 -10.52 31.94 -21.20
N ALA A 428 -9.76 31.21 -22.03
CA ALA A 428 -9.44 29.82 -21.79
C ALA A 428 -8.40 29.65 -20.67
N THR A 429 -8.52 28.56 -19.92
CA THR A 429 -7.59 28.18 -18.84
C THR A 429 -6.74 26.97 -19.19
N GLY A 430 -7.10 26.25 -20.27
CA GLY A 430 -6.42 25.08 -20.80
C GLY A 430 -6.98 24.67 -22.15
N THR A 431 -6.86 23.39 -22.50
CA THR A 431 -7.49 22.77 -23.68
C THR A 431 -8.25 21.50 -23.32
N SER A 432 -8.93 20.89 -24.29
CA SER A 432 -9.75 19.68 -24.08
C SER A 432 -8.95 18.48 -23.57
N THR A 433 -7.66 18.41 -23.92
CA THR A 433 -6.77 17.28 -23.60
C THR A 433 -5.40 17.80 -23.17
N ASP A 434 -5.37 18.55 -22.07
CA ASP A 434 -4.11 19.00 -21.45
C ASP A 434 -3.43 17.86 -20.70
N CYS A 435 -2.13 17.66 -20.95
CA CYS A 435 -1.31 16.71 -20.20
C CYS A 435 -0.13 17.40 -19.55
N THR A 436 0.15 17.07 -18.28
CA THR A 436 1.33 17.57 -17.57
C THR A 436 2.07 16.43 -16.89
N VAL A 437 3.39 16.43 -17.03
CA VAL A 437 4.33 15.49 -16.39
C VAL A 437 5.29 16.27 -15.53
N ILE A 438 5.41 15.85 -14.27
CA ILE A 438 6.50 16.22 -13.37
C ILE A 438 7.33 14.96 -13.13
N ALA A 439 8.56 14.92 -13.62
CA ALA A 439 9.51 13.83 -13.45
C ALA A 439 10.69 14.32 -12.60
N ALA A 440 11.09 13.57 -11.58
CA ALA A 440 12.22 13.92 -10.73
C ALA A 440 13.19 12.75 -10.58
N SER A 441 14.50 13.07 -10.60
CA SER A 441 15.59 12.09 -10.54
C SER A 441 15.68 11.33 -9.20
N GLN A 442 15.05 11.86 -8.14
CA GLN A 442 15.10 11.32 -6.77
C GLN A 442 16.51 11.26 -6.15
N GLN A 443 17.45 12.04 -6.69
CA GLN A 443 18.82 12.22 -6.20
C GLN A 443 19.09 13.67 -5.77
N GLY A 444 20.23 13.89 -5.13
CA GLY A 444 20.69 15.24 -4.76
C GLY A 444 19.81 15.91 -3.69
N THR A 445 19.54 17.20 -3.88
CA THR A 445 18.83 18.04 -2.90
C THR A 445 17.40 17.54 -2.65
N TYR A 446 17.03 17.41 -1.37
CA TYR A 446 15.67 17.11 -0.95
C TYR A 446 14.78 18.36 -0.94
N TYR A 447 13.67 18.30 -1.66
CA TYR A 447 12.64 19.33 -1.73
C TYR A 447 11.36 18.81 -1.07
N GLU A 448 11.08 19.32 0.13
CA GLU A 448 9.84 19.01 0.85
C GLU A 448 8.61 19.64 0.16
N TYR A 449 8.79 20.82 -0.43
CA TYR A 449 7.75 21.64 -1.06
C TYR A 449 8.21 22.20 -2.40
N ALA A 450 7.27 22.40 -3.32
CA ALA A 450 7.50 22.98 -4.65
C ALA A 450 6.46 24.03 -5.06
N GLY A 451 5.74 24.61 -4.08
CA GLY A 451 4.76 25.66 -4.33
C GLY A 451 5.38 26.95 -4.90
N THR A 452 4.55 27.84 -5.44
CA THR A 452 4.94 29.01 -6.25
C THR A 452 5.99 29.94 -5.64
N ILE A 453 6.09 30.04 -4.31
CA ILE A 453 7.06 30.91 -3.63
C ILE A 453 8.42 30.23 -3.33
N THR A 454 8.45 28.90 -3.39
CA THR A 454 9.67 28.10 -3.14
C THR A 454 10.72 28.36 -4.21
N ALA A 455 11.99 28.03 -3.91
CA ALA A 455 13.08 28.22 -4.88
C ALA A 455 12.83 27.45 -6.18
N ILE A 456 12.41 26.19 -6.06
CA ILE A 456 12.05 25.36 -7.21
C ILE A 456 10.77 25.84 -7.89
N GLY A 457 9.71 26.16 -7.13
CA GLY A 457 8.43 26.59 -7.68
C GLY A 457 8.51 27.89 -8.48
N LYS A 458 9.32 28.87 -8.04
CA LYS A 458 9.58 30.10 -8.81
C LYS A 458 10.17 29.83 -10.19
N GLN A 459 11.11 28.90 -10.26
CA GLN A 459 11.76 28.52 -11.52
C GLN A 459 10.79 27.74 -12.42
N LEU A 460 10.09 26.75 -11.86
CA LEU A 460 9.06 26.00 -12.58
C LEU A 460 8.00 26.93 -13.19
N ALA A 461 7.47 27.86 -12.40
CA ALA A 461 6.46 28.80 -12.85
C ALA A 461 6.97 29.67 -14.01
N ARG A 462 8.16 30.25 -13.86
CA ARG A 462 8.75 31.12 -14.88
C ARG A 462 8.96 30.38 -16.20
N PHE A 463 9.63 29.23 -16.15
CA PHE A 463 10.06 28.52 -17.36
C PHE A 463 8.89 27.89 -18.09
N VAL A 464 7.89 27.37 -17.37
CA VAL A 464 6.64 26.90 -18.00
C VAL A 464 5.88 28.06 -18.61
N TYR A 465 5.70 29.18 -17.89
CA TYR A 465 5.01 30.36 -18.42
C TYR A 465 5.65 30.86 -19.72
N GLU A 466 6.98 31.04 -19.74
CA GLU A 466 7.73 31.48 -20.91
C GLU A 466 7.62 30.47 -22.06
N ALA A 467 7.84 29.17 -21.78
CA ALA A 467 7.77 28.12 -22.80
C ALA A 467 6.36 27.97 -23.41
N THR A 468 5.31 28.04 -22.59
CA THR A 468 3.92 27.98 -23.07
C THR A 468 3.62 29.18 -23.97
N LYS A 469 4.05 30.40 -23.61
CA LYS A 469 3.85 31.58 -24.47
C LYS A 469 4.51 31.41 -25.83
N THR A 470 5.77 30.96 -25.85
CA THR A 470 6.51 30.73 -27.09
C THR A 470 5.88 29.61 -27.92
N ALA A 471 5.38 28.54 -27.29
CA ALA A 471 4.72 27.44 -28.00
C ALA A 471 3.41 27.90 -28.67
N ILE A 472 2.63 28.74 -27.98
CA ILE A 472 1.41 29.36 -28.54
C ILE A 472 1.75 30.27 -29.73
N ASP A 473 2.83 31.05 -29.62
CA ASP A 473 3.28 31.93 -30.71
C ASP A 473 3.64 31.13 -31.97
N ARG A 474 4.48 30.09 -31.82
CA ARG A 474 4.86 29.19 -32.94
C ARG A 474 3.65 28.54 -33.60
N TYR A 475 2.70 28.06 -32.79
CA TYR A 475 1.46 27.47 -33.29
C TYR A 475 0.62 28.48 -34.10
N ASN A 476 0.49 29.72 -33.61
CA ASN A 476 -0.26 30.77 -34.29
C ASN A 476 0.42 31.23 -35.59
N GLU A 477 1.74 31.35 -35.60
CA GLU A 477 2.54 31.68 -36.79
C GLU A 477 2.31 30.63 -37.90
N ARG A 478 2.48 29.34 -37.56
CA ARG A 478 2.27 28.24 -38.52
C ARG A 478 0.83 28.15 -39.02
N LYS A 479 -0.15 28.43 -38.16
CA LYS A 479 -1.57 28.48 -38.58
C LYS A 479 -1.83 29.66 -39.52
N GLY A 480 -1.10 30.76 -39.36
CA GLY A 480 -1.12 31.92 -40.26
C GLY A 480 -0.47 31.66 -41.61
N GLU A 481 0.62 30.87 -41.66
CA GLU A 481 1.30 30.47 -42.90
C GLU A 481 0.50 29.45 -43.75
N ASN A 482 -0.38 28.68 -43.11
CA ASN A 482 -1.24 27.67 -43.76
C ASN A 482 -2.65 28.18 -44.14
N ARG A 483 -2.93 29.47 -43.95
CA ARG A 483 -4.18 30.16 -44.36
C ARG A 483 -3.92 31.04 -45.57
#